data_AF-A0A4P9WMA9-F1
#
_entry.id   AF-A0A4P9WMA9-F1
#
_cell.length_a   1.000
_cell.length_b   1.000
_cell.length_c   1.000
_cell.angle_alpha   90.00
_cell.angle_beta   90.00
_cell.angle_gamma   90.00
#
_symmetry.space_group_name_H-M   'P 1'
#
loop_
_entity.id
_entity.type
_entity.pdbx_description
1 polymer ?
#
loop_
_entity_poly.entity_id
_entity_poly.type
_entity_poly.pdbx_seq_one_letter_code
_entity_poly.pdbx_strand_id
1 'polypeptide(L)'
;WEARINKLDEEKINAADPELKAILSKIRSDQKLSLRTRKCTETHIKDILLLDTSRVSKSSLSLDTSRVSKSFLSWKLPEDVVEHKASRWFKKAIRLVDKSWKKNSESTTRTHIYVILLDVLKHKKSEKIACWGEVELTWTGDTKILTGYSDYFLGYGVGTSDEYMRTMLVCGEAKCYLAPTHISQIVAYCGVIHKERNLAGRQNSTVYGFVNNSAAWPFVPINNKSKVRTSLVVSEEDAPTWLSDQRKNELNNFIIVVERFQTIEGEESREGRGRRLRGGGGGGGGGGGGGGGGGGEGGGGGRRRDQSCAEHGQTQHIVPR
;
A
#
# COMPACT_ATOMS: atom_id res chain seq x y z
N TRP A 1 13.22 14.18 24.56
CA TRP A 1 14.13 15.34 24.61
C TRP A 1 14.39 15.89 23.20
N GLU A 2 14.54 15.05 22.16
CA GLU A 2 14.60 15.45 20.74
C GLU A 2 13.49 16.43 20.33
N ALA A 3 12.22 16.09 20.63
CA ALA A 3 11.08 16.98 20.35
C ALA A 3 11.14 18.35 21.06
N ARG A 4 11.92 18.47 22.15
CA ARG A 4 12.16 19.76 22.84
C ARG A 4 13.28 20.54 22.15
N ILE A 5 14.34 19.88 21.70
CA ILE A 5 15.44 20.49 20.93
C ILE A 5 14.93 21.10 19.62
N ASN A 6 13.97 20.44 18.97
CA ASN A 6 13.40 20.91 17.69
C ASN A 6 12.46 22.11 17.85
N LYS A 7 12.07 22.43 19.09
CA LYS A 7 11.27 23.61 19.43
C LYS A 7 12.11 24.78 19.92
N LEU A 8 13.44 24.63 19.99
CA LEU A 8 14.32 25.75 20.34
C LEU A 8 14.30 26.79 19.21
N ASP A 9 14.30 28.06 19.59
CA ASP A 9 14.45 29.15 18.63
C ASP A 9 15.89 29.17 18.07
N GLU A 10 16.06 29.59 16.82
CA GLU A 10 17.37 29.83 16.22
C GLU A 10 18.16 30.88 17.02
N GLU A 11 17.48 31.88 17.58
CA GLU A 11 18.12 32.87 18.46
C GLU A 11 18.73 32.22 19.71
N LYS A 12 18.02 31.26 20.32
CA LYS A 12 18.49 30.53 21.51
C LYS A 12 19.67 29.62 21.20
N ILE A 13 19.73 29.08 19.98
CA ILE A 13 20.86 28.24 19.53
C ILE A 13 22.07 29.10 19.20
N ASN A 14 21.85 30.27 18.59
CA ASN A 14 22.93 31.19 18.27
C ASN A 14 23.54 31.86 19.50
N ALA A 15 22.78 31.99 20.59
CA ALA A 15 23.26 32.48 21.88
C ALA A 15 23.92 31.41 22.77
N ALA A 16 23.87 30.13 22.37
CA ALA A 16 24.56 29.05 23.09
C ALA A 16 26.08 29.15 22.93
N ASP A 17 26.83 28.54 23.84
CA ASP A 17 28.27 28.41 23.67
C ASP A 17 28.62 27.62 22.39
N PRO A 18 29.82 27.79 21.81
CA PRO A 18 30.17 27.18 20.53
C PRO A 18 30.07 25.66 20.50
N GLU A 19 30.33 24.98 21.62
CA GLU A 19 30.28 23.52 21.71
C GLU A 19 28.83 23.03 21.71
N LEU A 20 27.98 23.63 22.55
CA LEU A 20 26.55 23.31 22.58
C LEU A 20 25.87 23.66 21.25
N LYS A 21 26.26 24.77 20.61
CA LYS A 21 25.78 25.14 19.27
C LYS A 21 26.13 24.06 18.25
N ALA A 22 27.38 23.57 18.23
CA ALA A 22 27.79 22.50 17.32
C ALA A 22 27.01 21.19 17.55
N ILE A 23 26.78 20.82 18.81
CA ILE A 23 25.97 19.63 19.17
C ILE A 23 24.52 19.80 18.72
N LEU A 24 23.89 20.95 18.99
CA LEU A 24 22.50 21.22 18.60
C LEU A 24 22.35 21.30 17.07
N SER A 25 23.31 21.90 16.36
CA SER A 25 23.35 21.90 14.90
C SER A 25 23.49 20.49 14.33
N LYS A 26 24.32 19.63 14.93
CA LYS A 26 24.47 18.23 14.52
C LYS A 26 23.19 17.42 14.77
N ILE A 27 22.57 17.57 15.95
CA ILE A 27 21.29 16.91 16.26
C ILE A 27 20.19 17.36 15.29
N ARG A 28 20.17 18.64 14.91
CA ARG A 28 19.23 19.17 13.91
C ARG A 28 19.53 18.68 12.50
N SER A 29 20.80 18.61 12.11
CA SER A 29 21.17 18.08 10.79
C SER A 29 20.84 16.60 10.64
N ASP A 30 20.90 15.85 11.74
CA ASP A 30 20.55 14.43 11.77
C ASP A 30 19.03 14.21 11.85
N GLN A 31 18.24 15.27 12.12
CA GLN A 31 16.80 15.18 12.19
C GLN A 31 16.19 15.07 10.79
N LYS A 32 15.77 13.86 10.44
CA LYS A 32 15.04 13.61 9.20
C LYS A 32 13.66 14.25 9.26
N LEU A 33 13.29 14.97 8.19
CA LEU A 33 11.97 15.56 8.07
C LEU A 33 10.91 14.45 7.93
N SER A 34 10.01 14.35 8.91
CA SER A 34 8.89 13.41 8.86
C SER A 34 7.74 13.98 8.05
N LEU A 35 7.38 13.29 6.97
CA LEU A 35 6.30 13.64 6.06
C LEU A 35 5.22 12.56 6.10
N ARG A 36 3.97 12.97 6.29
CA ARG A 36 2.83 12.06 6.13
C ARG A 36 2.54 11.84 4.65
N THR A 37 2.28 10.61 4.23
CA THR A 37 1.95 10.25 2.83
C THR A 37 0.77 11.05 2.28
N ARG A 38 -0.25 11.31 3.10
CA ARG A 38 -1.40 12.17 2.78
C ARG A 38 -1.03 13.62 2.44
N LYS A 39 0.16 14.08 2.82
CA LYS A 39 0.71 15.42 2.52
C LYS A 39 1.79 15.39 1.43
N CYS A 40 1.98 14.25 0.77
CA CYS A 40 2.95 14.15 -0.31
C CYS A 40 2.49 14.87 -1.57
N THR A 41 3.36 15.73 -2.08
CA THR A 41 3.27 16.32 -3.41
C THR A 41 4.05 15.45 -4.39
N GLU A 42 3.88 15.70 -5.69
CA GLU A 42 4.69 15.03 -6.72
C GLU A 42 6.20 15.27 -6.51
N THR A 43 6.58 16.48 -6.10
CA THR A 43 7.97 16.82 -5.77
C THR A 43 8.49 15.98 -4.61
N HIS A 44 7.70 15.80 -3.54
CA HIS A 44 8.09 14.93 -2.43
C HIS A 44 8.33 13.49 -2.89
N ILE A 45 7.50 12.97 -3.80
CA ILE A 45 7.64 11.61 -4.35
C ILE A 45 8.92 11.47 -5.17
N LYS A 46 9.22 12.44 -6.05
CA LYS A 46 10.46 12.43 -6.84
C LYS A 46 11.69 12.49 -5.94
N ASP A 47 11.69 13.39 -4.97
CA ASP A 47 12.86 13.64 -4.13
C ASP A 47 13.13 12.48 -3.16
N ILE A 48 12.08 11.91 -2.55
CA ILE A 48 12.22 10.88 -1.50
C ILE A 48 12.40 9.50 -2.11
N LEU A 49 11.63 9.19 -3.15
CA LEU A 49 11.52 7.84 -3.70
C LEU A 49 12.28 7.71 -5.02
N LEU A 50 12.87 8.78 -5.56
CA LEU A 50 13.62 8.77 -6.82
C LEU A 50 12.84 8.09 -7.95
N LEU A 51 11.52 8.32 -7.98
CA LEU A 51 10.62 7.75 -8.97
C LEU A 51 10.51 8.66 -10.19
N ASP A 52 10.46 8.07 -11.38
CA ASP A 52 10.14 8.79 -12.61
C ASP A 52 8.62 8.94 -12.73
N THR A 53 8.10 10.10 -12.30
CA THR A 53 6.69 10.48 -12.44
C THR A 53 6.43 11.36 -13.66
N SER A 54 7.38 11.52 -14.59
CA SER A 54 7.22 12.40 -15.77
C SER A 54 6.00 12.06 -16.63
N ARG A 55 5.54 10.80 -16.57
CA ARG A 55 4.36 10.28 -17.28
C ARG A 55 3.06 10.37 -16.48
N VAL A 56 3.13 10.69 -15.20
CA VAL A 56 1.97 11.12 -14.41
C VAL A 56 1.76 12.58 -14.79
N SER A 57 1.07 12.81 -15.91
CA SER A 57 0.98 14.14 -16.51
C SER A 57 0.51 15.19 -15.50
N LYS A 58 0.91 16.46 -15.67
CA LYS A 58 0.31 17.60 -14.92
C LYS A 58 -1.24 17.64 -15.05
N SER A 59 -1.80 16.98 -16.06
CA SER A 59 -3.24 16.81 -16.31
C SER A 59 -3.85 15.54 -15.71
N SER A 60 -3.16 14.80 -14.85
CA SER A 60 -3.74 13.66 -14.12
C SER A 60 -4.22 14.05 -12.72
N LEU A 61 -3.69 15.15 -12.16
CA LEU A 61 -4.24 15.83 -10.99
C LEU A 61 -5.41 16.78 -11.36
N SER A 62 -5.35 17.36 -12.56
CA SER A 62 -6.48 17.96 -13.26
C SER A 62 -6.92 16.96 -14.32
N LEU A 63 -7.62 15.87 -13.94
CA LEU A 63 -8.24 14.96 -14.90
C LEU A 63 -9.12 15.78 -15.84
N ASP A 64 -8.55 16.23 -16.95
CA ASP A 64 -9.27 16.84 -18.03
C ASP A 64 -9.96 15.69 -18.77
N THR A 65 -11.07 15.24 -18.17
CA THR A 65 -11.94 14.20 -18.73
C THR A 65 -12.53 14.64 -20.08
N SER A 66 -12.40 15.92 -20.47
CA SER A 66 -12.78 16.40 -21.81
C SER A 66 -11.76 16.03 -22.89
N ARG A 67 -10.49 15.77 -22.51
CA ARG A 67 -9.42 15.32 -23.41
C ARG A 67 -9.09 13.84 -23.32
N VAL A 68 -9.76 13.10 -22.43
CA VAL A 68 -9.91 11.65 -22.61
C VAL A 68 -10.84 11.45 -23.80
N SER A 69 -10.25 11.60 -24.99
CA SER A 69 -10.83 11.12 -26.24
C SER A 69 -11.45 9.76 -25.98
N LYS A 70 -12.74 9.62 -26.31
CA LYS A 70 -13.52 8.38 -26.17
C LYS A 70 -12.88 7.17 -26.88
N SER A 71 -11.75 7.33 -27.59
CA SER A 71 -11.22 6.30 -28.48
C SER A 71 -9.80 5.76 -28.20
N PHE A 72 -8.97 6.24 -27.26
CA PHE A 72 -7.54 5.79 -27.27
C PHE A 72 -6.80 5.45 -25.97
N LEU A 73 -7.40 5.45 -24.78
CA LEU A 73 -6.70 4.92 -23.59
C LEU A 73 -7.62 4.10 -22.67
N SER A 74 -8.54 3.31 -23.24
CA SER A 74 -8.86 2.07 -22.56
C SER A 74 -7.58 1.26 -22.56
N TRP A 75 -6.86 1.26 -21.45
CA TRP A 75 -5.86 0.23 -21.26
C TRP A 75 -6.63 -1.08 -21.38
N LYS A 76 -6.40 -1.78 -22.49
CA LYS A 76 -6.96 -3.10 -22.69
C LYS A 76 -6.06 -4.04 -21.90
N LEU A 77 -6.71 -4.86 -21.09
CA LEU A 77 -6.09 -6.07 -20.58
C LEU A 77 -5.42 -6.77 -21.78
N PRO A 78 -4.18 -7.27 -21.64
CA PRO A 78 -3.57 -8.08 -22.67
C PRO A 78 -4.53 -9.17 -23.20
N GLU A 79 -4.35 -9.64 -24.43
CA GLU A 79 -5.30 -10.61 -25.02
C GLU A 79 -5.28 -11.97 -24.32
N ASP A 80 -4.19 -12.29 -23.62
CA ASP A 80 -3.99 -13.56 -22.91
C ASP A 80 -4.63 -13.63 -21.52
N VAL A 81 -5.30 -12.54 -21.13
CA VAL A 81 -5.90 -12.32 -19.82
C VAL A 81 -7.13 -13.19 -19.66
N VAL A 82 -7.13 -14.03 -18.63
CA VAL A 82 -8.33 -14.79 -18.28
C VAL A 82 -9.28 -13.83 -17.57
N GLU A 83 -10.37 -13.50 -18.25
CA GLU A 83 -11.44 -12.69 -17.68
C GLU A 83 -11.93 -13.30 -16.36
N HIS A 84 -11.93 -12.51 -15.28
CA HIS A 84 -12.53 -12.95 -14.03
C HIS A 84 -14.04 -12.81 -14.13
N LYS A 85 -14.70 -13.94 -14.35
CA LYS A 85 -16.16 -13.98 -14.31
C LYS A 85 -16.64 -13.80 -12.87
N ALA A 86 -17.12 -12.58 -12.57
CA ALA A 86 -17.79 -12.24 -11.32
C ALA A 86 -18.77 -13.34 -10.87
N SER A 87 -18.61 -13.81 -9.63
CA SER A 87 -19.40 -14.93 -9.13
C SER A 87 -20.86 -14.55 -8.88
N ARG A 88 -21.73 -15.57 -8.84
CA ARG A 88 -23.15 -15.36 -8.48
C ARG A 88 -23.30 -14.78 -7.07
N TRP A 89 -22.41 -15.16 -6.15
CA TRP A 89 -22.39 -14.61 -4.79
C TRP A 89 -22.04 -13.12 -4.82
N PHE A 90 -20.98 -12.74 -5.53
CA PHE A 90 -20.55 -11.35 -5.66
C PHE A 90 -21.63 -10.45 -6.24
N LYS A 91 -22.24 -10.87 -7.36
CA LYS A 91 -23.35 -10.13 -7.99
C LYS A 91 -24.52 -9.92 -7.02
N LYS A 92 -24.81 -10.91 -6.17
CA LYS A 92 -25.85 -10.79 -5.14
C LYS A 92 -25.41 -9.86 -4.00
N ALA A 93 -24.17 -9.98 -3.53
CA ALA A 93 -23.62 -9.18 -2.44
C ALA A 93 -23.57 -7.69 -2.81
N ILE A 94 -23.02 -7.32 -3.98
CA ILE A 94 -23.00 -5.93 -4.45
C ILE A 94 -24.41 -5.35 -4.56
N ARG A 95 -25.36 -6.08 -5.16
CA ARG A 95 -26.77 -5.63 -5.22
C ARG A 95 -27.38 -5.36 -3.85
N LEU A 96 -27.02 -6.14 -2.83
CA LEU A 96 -27.50 -5.91 -1.46
C LEU A 96 -26.86 -4.66 -0.86
N VAL A 97 -25.55 -4.47 -1.03
CA VAL A 97 -24.85 -3.26 -0.57
C VAL A 97 -25.43 -2.02 -1.26
N ASP A 98 -25.56 -2.03 -2.59
CA ASP A 98 -26.12 -0.92 -3.37
C ASP A 98 -27.56 -0.58 -2.99
N LYS A 99 -28.39 -1.60 -2.71
CA LYS A 99 -29.79 -1.40 -2.32
C LYS A 99 -29.91 -0.77 -0.93
N SER A 100 -29.03 -1.14 -0.01
CA SER A 100 -29.16 -0.78 1.40
C SER A 100 -28.34 0.45 1.79
N TRP A 101 -27.21 0.71 1.14
CA TRP A 101 -26.19 1.66 1.60
C TRP A 101 -25.93 2.76 0.57
N LYS A 102 -25.87 4.01 1.03
CA LYS A 102 -25.50 5.16 0.18
C LYS A 102 -23.98 5.21 0.01
N LYS A 103 -23.50 5.44 -1.21
CA LYS A 103 -22.06 5.57 -1.55
C LYS A 103 -21.51 6.97 -1.24
N ASN A 104 -21.77 7.49 -0.04
CA ASN A 104 -21.43 8.85 0.37
C ASN A 104 -20.41 8.91 1.52
N SER A 105 -19.80 7.77 1.88
CA SER A 105 -18.81 7.69 2.95
C SER A 105 -17.65 6.79 2.56
N GLU A 106 -16.49 7.01 3.19
CA GLU A 106 -15.33 6.14 2.97
C GLU A 106 -15.65 4.71 3.42
N SER A 107 -16.37 4.54 4.53
CA SER A 107 -16.78 3.23 5.05
C SER A 107 -17.67 2.44 4.09
N THR A 108 -18.62 3.10 3.42
CA THR A 108 -19.47 2.43 2.42
C THR A 108 -18.68 2.09 1.15
N THR A 109 -17.69 2.91 0.78
CA THR A 109 -16.73 2.59 -0.28
C THR A 109 -15.86 1.39 0.08
N ARG A 110 -15.33 1.33 1.31
CA ARG A 110 -14.55 0.21 1.83
C ARG A 110 -15.33 -1.09 1.78
N THR A 111 -16.63 -1.05 2.05
CA THR A 111 -17.50 -2.23 2.00
C THR A 111 -17.62 -2.81 0.59
N HIS A 112 -17.73 -1.97 -0.44
CA HIS A 112 -17.66 -2.44 -1.83
C HIS A 112 -16.33 -3.12 -2.15
N ILE A 113 -15.22 -2.49 -1.73
CA ILE A 113 -13.88 -3.05 -1.92
C ILE A 113 -13.77 -4.41 -1.22
N TYR A 114 -14.26 -4.55 0.01
CA TYR A 114 -14.26 -5.85 0.71
C TYR A 114 -15.00 -6.93 -0.07
N VAL A 115 -16.19 -6.63 -0.60
CA VAL A 115 -16.97 -7.60 -1.38
C VAL A 115 -16.22 -8.04 -2.64
N ILE A 116 -15.55 -7.10 -3.33
CA ILE A 116 -14.73 -7.39 -4.52
C ILE A 116 -13.51 -8.24 -4.16
N LEU A 117 -12.75 -7.83 -3.13
CA LEU A 117 -11.56 -8.54 -2.69
C LEU A 117 -11.91 -9.97 -2.22
N LEU A 118 -13.01 -10.14 -1.48
CA LEU A 118 -13.49 -11.46 -1.06
C LEU A 118 -13.86 -12.34 -2.27
N ASP A 119 -14.49 -11.79 -3.29
CA ASP A 119 -14.78 -12.55 -4.52
C ASP A 119 -13.50 -12.99 -5.21
N VAL A 120 -12.58 -12.04 -5.45
CA VAL A 120 -11.31 -12.30 -6.14
C VAL A 120 -10.47 -13.34 -5.39
N LEU A 121 -10.36 -13.21 -4.06
CA LEU A 121 -9.58 -14.12 -3.23
C LEU A 121 -10.22 -15.50 -3.13
N LYS A 122 -11.55 -15.59 -3.00
CA LYS A 122 -12.26 -16.88 -2.93
C LYS A 122 -12.14 -17.72 -4.20
N HIS A 123 -12.05 -17.07 -5.37
CA HIS A 123 -11.92 -17.78 -6.66
C HIS A 123 -10.50 -18.27 -6.92
N LYS A 124 -9.54 -17.96 -6.05
CA LYS A 124 -8.16 -18.36 -6.22
C LYS A 124 -7.79 -19.38 -5.16
N LYS A 125 -7.56 -20.62 -5.59
CA LYS A 125 -6.96 -21.70 -4.78
C LYS A 125 -5.48 -21.44 -4.39
N SER A 126 -4.99 -20.22 -4.60
CA SER A 126 -3.63 -19.83 -4.27
C SER A 126 -3.57 -19.56 -2.77
N GLU A 127 -3.19 -20.57 -2.00
CA GLU A 127 -3.05 -20.52 -0.52
C GLU A 127 -2.06 -19.45 -0.01
N LYS A 128 -1.41 -18.69 -0.90
CA LYS A 128 -0.30 -17.80 -0.55
C LYS A 128 -0.60 -16.31 -0.61
N ILE A 129 -1.76 -15.88 -1.13
CA ILE A 129 -2.10 -14.44 -1.18
C ILE A 129 -2.99 -14.10 0.01
N ALA A 130 -2.53 -13.16 0.82
CA ALA A 130 -3.30 -12.58 1.90
C ALA A 130 -3.62 -11.11 1.61
N CYS A 131 -4.69 -10.63 2.26
CA CYS A 131 -5.08 -9.24 2.25
C CYS A 131 -5.05 -8.70 3.68
N TRP A 132 -4.38 -7.58 3.87
CA TRP A 132 -4.31 -6.88 5.16
C TRP A 132 -5.04 -5.55 5.06
N GLY A 133 -5.72 -5.17 6.14
CA GLY A 133 -6.34 -3.85 6.29
C GLY A 133 -5.49 -2.92 7.16
N GLU A 134 -5.52 -1.61 6.87
CA GLU A 134 -4.87 -0.55 7.64
C GLU A 134 -3.41 -0.85 8.04
N VAL A 135 -2.50 -1.01 7.08
CA VAL A 135 -1.07 -1.24 7.38
C VAL A 135 -0.28 0.06 7.33
N GLU A 136 0.56 0.28 8.35
CA GLU A 136 1.51 1.39 8.39
C GLU A 136 2.68 1.13 7.45
N LEU A 137 2.96 2.11 6.60
CA LEU A 137 4.17 2.15 5.79
C LEU A 137 5.06 3.25 6.34
N THR A 138 6.32 2.89 6.60
CA THR A 138 7.37 3.85 6.93
C THR A 138 8.57 3.62 6.04
N TRP A 139 9.02 4.67 5.37
CA TRP A 139 10.29 4.70 4.65
C TRP A 139 11.21 5.70 5.30
N THR A 140 12.43 5.27 5.62
CA THR A 140 13.45 6.12 6.21
C THR A 140 14.54 6.38 5.18
N GLY A 141 14.37 7.42 4.37
CA GLY A 141 15.41 7.90 3.46
C GLY A 141 16.51 8.66 4.19
N ASP A 142 17.50 9.18 3.48
CA ASP A 142 18.64 9.88 4.09
C ASP A 142 18.22 11.17 4.81
N THR A 143 17.38 11.97 4.17
CA THR A 143 16.97 13.30 4.68
C THR A 143 15.53 13.36 5.16
N LYS A 144 14.70 12.38 4.81
CA LYS A 144 13.24 12.42 5.00
C LYS A 144 12.72 11.05 5.44
N ILE A 145 11.76 11.07 6.35
CA ILE A 145 10.96 9.90 6.75
C ILE A 145 9.57 10.07 6.14
N LEU A 146 9.09 9.07 5.42
CA LEU A 146 7.75 9.05 4.86
C LEU A 146 6.91 8.02 5.62
N THR A 147 5.81 8.44 6.24
CA THR A 147 4.93 7.55 7.02
C THR A 147 3.45 7.70 6.65
N GLY A 148 2.70 6.61 6.63
CA GLY A 148 1.23 6.65 6.56
C GLY A 148 0.57 5.29 6.58
N TYR A 149 -0.76 5.28 6.61
CA TYR A 149 -1.58 4.06 6.62
C TYR A 149 -2.33 3.93 5.32
N SER A 150 -2.14 2.82 4.61
CA SER A 150 -2.99 2.49 3.45
C SER A 150 -4.07 1.51 3.88
N ASP A 151 -5.24 1.68 3.29
CA ASP A 151 -6.43 0.94 3.68
C ASP A 151 -6.33 -0.55 3.38
N TYR A 152 -5.63 -0.92 2.30
CA TYR A 152 -5.52 -2.30 1.84
C TYR A 152 -4.13 -2.64 1.34
N PHE A 153 -3.70 -3.85 1.63
CA PHE A 153 -2.56 -4.47 0.99
C PHE A 153 -2.85 -5.88 0.56
N LEU A 154 -2.35 -6.24 -0.62
CA LEU A 154 -2.30 -7.63 -1.06
C LEU A 154 -0.85 -8.01 -1.35
N GLY A 155 -0.50 -9.22 -0.93
CA GLY A 155 0.88 -9.70 -0.98
C GLY A 155 0.96 -11.15 -0.58
N TYR A 156 2.19 -11.65 -0.53
CA TYR A 156 2.46 -13.04 -0.19
C TYR A 156 2.77 -13.28 1.27
N GLY A 157 2.45 -14.49 1.71
CA GLY A 157 2.90 -15.05 2.99
C GLY A 157 1.98 -14.71 4.15
N VAL A 158 2.31 -15.31 5.30
CA VAL A 158 1.62 -15.13 6.59
C VAL A 158 2.55 -14.41 7.59
N GLY A 159 3.57 -13.73 7.06
CA GLY A 159 4.78 -13.32 7.77
C GLY A 159 4.59 -12.19 8.80
N THR A 160 5.66 -11.96 9.56
CA THR A 160 5.78 -10.89 10.56
C THR A 160 5.82 -9.50 9.91
N SER A 161 5.80 -8.42 10.73
CA SER A 161 5.77 -7.04 10.26
C SER A 161 6.87 -6.68 9.24
N ASP A 162 8.04 -7.29 9.34
CA ASP A 162 9.17 -6.85 8.52
C ASP A 162 9.21 -7.55 7.15
N GLU A 163 8.54 -8.71 7.04
CA GLU A 163 8.46 -9.48 5.80
C GLU A 163 7.41 -8.91 4.85
N TYR A 164 6.34 -8.29 5.38
CA TYR A 164 5.23 -7.87 4.53
C TYR A 164 5.66 -6.87 3.46
N MET A 165 6.56 -5.94 3.76
CA MET A 165 6.98 -4.92 2.79
C MET A 165 7.65 -5.52 1.56
N ARG A 166 8.36 -6.63 1.75
CA ARG A 166 9.10 -7.33 0.70
C ARG A 166 8.21 -8.28 -0.10
N THR A 167 7.04 -8.62 0.43
CA THR A 167 6.08 -9.53 -0.19
C THR A 167 4.82 -8.83 -0.71
N MET A 168 4.62 -7.55 -0.35
CA MET A 168 3.53 -6.70 -0.82
C MET A 168 3.66 -6.40 -2.31
N LEU A 169 2.50 -6.36 -2.96
CA LEU A 169 2.36 -6.26 -4.41
C LEU A 169 1.33 -5.23 -4.80
N VAL A 170 0.24 -5.16 -4.05
CA VAL A 170 -0.86 -4.24 -4.29
C VAL A 170 -1.07 -3.38 -3.07
N CYS A 171 -1.14 -2.06 -3.27
CA CYS A 171 -1.55 -1.08 -2.28
C CYS A 171 -2.92 -0.49 -2.69
N GLY A 172 -3.82 -0.26 -1.73
CA GLY A 172 -5.18 0.22 -2.00
C GLY A 172 -5.63 1.32 -1.06
N GLU A 173 -6.35 2.31 -1.60
CA GLU A 173 -6.95 3.40 -0.83
C GLU A 173 -8.44 3.56 -1.19
N ALA A 174 -9.30 3.57 -0.17
CA ALA A 174 -10.71 3.90 -0.32
C ALA A 174 -10.91 5.41 -0.13
N LYS A 175 -11.74 6.03 -0.97
CA LYS A 175 -12.13 7.43 -0.86
C LYS A 175 -13.59 7.59 -1.21
N CYS A 176 -14.36 8.43 -0.51
CA CYS A 176 -15.75 8.69 -0.89
C CYS A 176 -15.88 9.66 -2.08
N TYR A 177 -14.96 10.63 -2.17
CA TYR A 177 -14.96 11.66 -3.20
C TYR A 177 -13.54 11.91 -3.69
N LEU A 178 -13.44 12.50 -4.88
CA LEU A 178 -12.18 13.00 -5.43
C LEU A 178 -11.04 11.96 -5.46
N ALA A 179 -11.32 10.67 -5.72
CA ALA A 179 -10.28 9.64 -5.85
C ALA A 179 -9.02 10.09 -6.65
N PRO A 180 -9.13 10.88 -7.73
CA PRO A 180 -7.97 11.35 -8.47
C PRO A 180 -7.02 12.26 -7.70
N THR A 181 -7.50 13.06 -6.74
CA THR A 181 -6.64 13.93 -5.92
C THR A 181 -5.76 13.13 -4.96
N HIS A 182 -6.07 11.84 -4.76
CA HIS A 182 -5.34 10.92 -3.91
C HIS A 182 -4.33 10.05 -4.68
N ILE A 183 -4.11 10.29 -5.98
CA ILE A 183 -3.12 9.55 -6.77
C ILE A 183 -1.70 9.72 -6.19
N SER A 184 -1.33 10.91 -5.71
CA SER A 184 -0.01 11.11 -5.09
C SER A 184 0.17 10.27 -3.83
N GLN A 185 -0.90 10.11 -3.04
CA GLN A 185 -0.88 9.30 -1.83
C GLN A 185 -0.65 7.81 -2.17
N ILE A 186 -1.36 7.27 -3.17
CA ILE A 186 -1.16 5.86 -3.57
C ILE A 186 0.22 5.62 -4.22
N VAL A 187 0.71 6.59 -5.02
CA VAL A 187 2.07 6.52 -5.58
C VAL A 187 3.11 6.50 -4.47
N ALA A 188 2.93 7.33 -3.43
CA ALA A 188 3.82 7.35 -2.29
C ALA A 188 3.85 5.98 -1.58
N TYR A 189 2.69 5.38 -1.30
CA TYR A 189 2.61 4.05 -0.69
C TYR A 189 3.30 2.97 -1.52
N CYS A 190 2.93 2.87 -2.79
CA CYS A 190 3.50 1.86 -3.68
C CYS A 190 4.99 2.10 -3.92
N GLY A 191 5.46 3.35 -3.89
CA GLY A 191 6.88 3.68 -4.02
C GLY A 191 7.72 3.28 -2.81
N VAL A 192 7.16 3.36 -1.59
CA VAL A 192 7.81 2.81 -0.39
C VAL A 192 8.01 1.30 -0.52
N ILE A 193 6.94 0.57 -0.89
CA ILE A 193 7.02 -0.88 -1.13
C ILE A 193 8.05 -1.21 -2.23
N HIS A 194 8.00 -0.48 -3.35
CA HIS A 194 8.92 -0.68 -4.47
C HIS A 194 10.39 -0.54 -4.05
N LYS A 195 10.70 0.45 -3.20
CA LYS A 195 12.03 0.64 -2.65
C LYS A 195 12.47 -0.50 -1.74
N GLU A 196 11.60 -0.92 -0.81
CA GLU A 196 11.88 -2.06 0.07
C GLU A 196 12.13 -3.34 -0.73
N ARG A 197 11.36 -3.59 -1.79
CA ARG A 197 11.56 -4.75 -2.68
C ARG A 197 12.89 -4.68 -3.41
N ASN A 198 13.28 -3.51 -3.91
CA ASN A 198 14.58 -3.30 -4.55
C ASN A 198 15.75 -3.53 -3.57
N LEU A 199 15.65 -2.97 -2.35
CA LEU A 199 16.67 -3.18 -1.31
C LEU A 199 16.81 -4.65 -0.90
N ALA A 200 15.69 -5.38 -0.89
CA ALA A 200 15.68 -6.81 -0.64
C ALA A 200 16.15 -7.65 -1.85
N GLY A 201 16.65 -7.04 -2.92
CA GLY A 201 17.20 -7.75 -4.09
C GLY A 201 16.14 -8.52 -4.89
N ARG A 202 14.85 -8.15 -4.81
CA ARG A 202 13.80 -8.84 -5.56
C ARG A 202 13.96 -8.56 -7.06
N GLN A 203 14.05 -9.63 -7.86
CA GLN A 203 14.14 -9.53 -9.33
C GLN A 203 12.95 -8.79 -9.95
N ASN A 204 11.76 -8.98 -9.36
CA ASN A 204 10.56 -8.23 -9.70
C ASN A 204 10.16 -7.34 -8.52
N SER A 205 10.47 -6.06 -8.59
CA SER A 205 10.04 -5.03 -7.66
C SER A 205 8.79 -4.27 -8.12
N THR A 206 8.11 -4.68 -9.19
CA THR A 206 6.85 -4.05 -9.60
C THR A 206 5.83 -4.04 -8.45
N VAL A 207 5.18 -2.89 -8.26
CA VAL A 207 4.11 -2.70 -7.28
C VAL A 207 2.95 -2.00 -7.96
N TYR A 208 1.73 -2.36 -7.58
CA TYR A 208 0.51 -1.82 -8.13
C TYR A 208 -0.31 -1.10 -7.07
N GLY A 209 -0.80 0.08 -7.40
CA GLY A 209 -1.69 0.87 -6.55
C GLY A 209 -3.09 0.91 -7.14
N PHE A 210 -4.09 1.03 -6.29
CA PHE A 210 -5.41 1.50 -6.71
C PHE A 210 -5.98 2.52 -5.71
N VAL A 211 -6.70 3.50 -6.24
CA VAL A 211 -7.62 4.32 -5.45
C VAL A 211 -9.02 4.01 -5.92
N ASN A 212 -9.98 3.96 -5.01
CA ASN A 212 -11.35 3.63 -5.38
C ASN A 212 -12.35 4.52 -4.64
N ASN A 213 -13.30 5.09 -5.38
CA ASN A 213 -14.48 5.77 -4.85
C ASN A 213 -15.81 5.12 -5.22
N SER A 214 -15.81 3.81 -5.45
CA SER A 214 -16.89 2.97 -5.94
C SER A 214 -17.40 3.29 -7.35
N ALA A 215 -17.06 4.44 -7.93
CA ALA A 215 -17.43 4.83 -9.29
C ALA A 215 -16.25 4.72 -10.27
N ALA A 216 -15.03 5.03 -9.80
CA ALA A 216 -13.83 5.05 -10.60
C ALA A 216 -12.68 4.33 -9.89
N TRP A 217 -11.89 3.63 -10.68
CA TRP A 217 -10.73 2.89 -10.21
C TRP A 217 -9.46 3.36 -10.92
N PRO A 218 -8.84 4.46 -10.47
CA PRO A 218 -7.48 4.78 -10.85
C PRO A 218 -6.51 3.69 -10.37
N PHE A 219 -5.79 3.07 -11.31
CA PHE A 219 -4.71 2.15 -11.06
C PHE A 219 -3.36 2.81 -11.32
N VAL A 220 -2.36 2.42 -10.54
CA VAL A 220 -1.02 3.02 -10.52
C VAL A 220 0.06 1.94 -10.44
N PRO A 221 0.53 1.39 -11.57
CA PRO A 221 1.72 0.53 -11.56
C PRO A 221 3.02 1.35 -11.45
N ILE A 222 3.94 0.85 -10.63
CA ILE A 222 5.36 1.22 -10.59
C ILE A 222 6.16 0.00 -11.02
N ASN A 223 6.79 0.04 -12.20
CA ASN A 223 7.52 -1.11 -12.72
C ASN A 223 8.95 -1.23 -12.17
N ASN A 224 9.65 -2.31 -12.53
CA ASN A 224 11.07 -2.56 -12.18
C ASN A 224 12.06 -1.44 -12.55
N LYS A 225 11.67 -0.49 -13.41
CA LYS A 225 12.49 0.67 -13.78
C LYS A 225 12.09 1.94 -13.02
N SER A 226 11.37 1.80 -11.91
CA SER A 226 10.85 2.91 -11.10
C SER A 226 9.97 3.89 -11.88
N LYS A 227 9.33 3.44 -12.99
CA LYS A 227 8.45 4.29 -13.80
C LYS A 227 7.02 4.14 -13.35
N VAL A 228 6.40 5.26 -13.03
CA VAL A 228 5.00 5.33 -12.63
C VAL A 228 4.12 5.49 -13.87
N ARG A 229 3.02 4.73 -13.95
CA ARG A 229 1.94 4.96 -14.92
C ARG A 229 0.62 5.07 -14.18
N THR A 230 -0.39 5.62 -14.84
CA THR A 230 -1.75 5.64 -14.34
C THR A 230 -2.70 5.13 -15.42
N SER A 231 -3.74 4.41 -15.01
CA SER A 231 -4.82 3.96 -15.89
C SER A 231 -6.15 4.11 -15.15
N LEU A 232 -7.18 4.57 -15.85
CA LEU A 232 -8.52 4.69 -15.28
C LEU A 232 -9.36 3.49 -15.72
N VAL A 233 -9.91 2.77 -14.76
CA VAL A 233 -10.93 1.75 -15.02
C VAL A 233 -12.27 2.34 -14.61
N VAL A 234 -13.16 2.43 -15.60
CA VAL A 234 -14.42 3.19 -15.52
C VAL A 234 -15.63 2.31 -15.18
N SER A 235 -15.48 0.98 -15.14
CA SER A 235 -16.58 0.08 -14.78
C SER A 235 -16.24 -0.80 -13.58
N GLU A 236 -17.19 -0.95 -12.67
CA GLU A 236 -17.10 -1.84 -11.51
C GLU A 236 -17.06 -3.32 -11.94
N GLU A 237 -17.62 -3.64 -13.10
CA GLU A 237 -17.60 -5.00 -13.66
C GLU A 237 -16.22 -5.42 -14.18
N ASP A 238 -15.40 -4.46 -14.64
CA ASP A 238 -14.03 -4.70 -15.11
C ASP A 238 -13.00 -4.75 -13.97
N ALA A 239 -13.34 -4.18 -12.80
CA ALA A 239 -12.43 -4.08 -11.67
C ALA A 239 -11.96 -5.47 -11.15
N PRO A 240 -12.84 -6.49 -11.00
CA PRO A 240 -12.42 -7.84 -10.67
C PRO A 240 -11.45 -8.42 -11.70
N THR A 241 -11.70 -8.21 -13.00
CA THR A 241 -10.81 -8.70 -14.05
C THR A 241 -9.42 -8.06 -13.93
N TRP A 242 -9.35 -6.76 -13.69
CA TRP A 242 -8.09 -6.06 -13.44
C TRP A 242 -7.34 -6.57 -12.21
N LEU A 243 -8.01 -6.73 -11.07
CA LEU A 243 -7.41 -7.31 -9.87
C LEU A 243 -6.97 -8.76 -10.11
N SER A 244 -7.66 -9.46 -11.01
CA SER A 244 -7.32 -10.82 -11.37
C SER A 244 -6.17 -10.94 -12.36
N ASP A 245 -5.89 -9.88 -13.13
CA ASP A 245 -5.03 -9.87 -14.32
C ASP A 245 -3.67 -9.18 -14.16
N GLN A 246 -3.32 -8.70 -12.98
CA GLN A 246 -1.92 -8.31 -12.72
C GLN A 246 -0.97 -9.53 -12.65
N ARG A 247 -1.28 -10.55 -13.45
CA ARG A 247 -1.02 -11.94 -13.23
C ARG A 247 -0.78 -12.77 -14.50
N LYS A 248 -0.42 -12.22 -15.66
CA LYS A 248 0.08 -13.09 -16.75
C LYS A 248 1.32 -12.62 -17.47
N ASN A 249 1.44 -11.35 -17.84
CA ASN A 249 2.69 -10.90 -18.48
C ASN A 249 3.81 -10.52 -17.49
N GLU A 250 3.45 -10.17 -16.25
CA GLU A 250 4.41 -10.14 -15.13
C GLU A 250 4.36 -11.42 -14.27
N LEU A 251 3.44 -12.34 -14.57
CA LEU A 251 3.27 -13.63 -13.90
C LEU A 251 3.76 -14.82 -14.66
N ASN A 252 4.10 -14.70 -15.92
CA ASN A 252 5.19 -15.52 -16.42
C ASN A 252 6.45 -15.13 -15.62
N ASN A 253 6.71 -13.86 -15.28
CA ASN A 253 7.75 -13.50 -14.30
C ASN A 253 7.36 -13.55 -12.80
N PHE A 254 6.22 -14.16 -12.45
CA PHE A 254 5.74 -14.24 -11.06
C PHE A 254 5.14 -15.63 -10.74
N ILE A 255 5.03 -16.52 -11.73
CA ILE A 255 4.93 -17.98 -11.65
C ILE A 255 6.20 -18.64 -12.21
N ILE A 256 6.84 -18.19 -13.31
CA ILE A 256 8.17 -18.74 -13.73
C ILE A 256 9.28 -18.30 -12.75
N VAL A 257 9.10 -17.19 -12.04
CA VAL A 257 9.94 -16.82 -10.89
C VAL A 257 9.53 -17.60 -9.65
N VAL A 258 8.25 -17.90 -9.40
CA VAL A 258 7.87 -18.66 -8.19
C VAL A 258 8.18 -20.16 -8.30
N GLU A 259 8.21 -20.76 -9.49
CA GLU A 259 8.70 -22.13 -9.70
C GLU A 259 10.24 -22.22 -9.78
N ARG A 260 10.96 -21.15 -10.15
CA ARG A 260 12.45 -21.11 -10.07
C ARG A 260 13.00 -20.73 -8.70
N PHE A 261 12.23 -20.05 -7.86
CA PHE A 261 12.69 -19.59 -6.54
C PHE A 261 12.53 -20.64 -5.43
N GLN A 262 11.76 -21.72 -5.63
CA GLN A 262 11.82 -22.88 -4.73
C GLN A 262 13.07 -23.75 -4.94
N THR A 263 13.74 -23.63 -6.09
CA THR A 263 14.93 -24.42 -6.43
C THR A 263 16.27 -23.77 -6.09
N ILE A 264 16.33 -22.46 -5.80
CA ILE A 264 17.62 -21.78 -5.57
C ILE A 264 17.90 -21.52 -4.07
N GLU A 265 16.88 -21.40 -3.22
CA GLU A 265 17.08 -21.31 -1.76
C GLU A 265 17.24 -22.69 -1.07
N GLY A 266 17.28 -23.78 -1.83
CA GLY A 266 17.33 -25.16 -1.32
C GLY A 266 18.66 -25.92 -1.48
N GLU A 267 19.64 -25.43 -2.25
CA GLU A 267 20.86 -26.22 -2.55
C GLU A 267 22.19 -25.67 -2.01
N GLU A 268 22.25 -24.45 -1.46
CA GLU A 268 23.46 -23.97 -0.79
C GLU A 268 23.44 -24.21 0.73
N SER A 269 23.58 -25.47 1.19
CA SER A 269 24.27 -25.77 2.48
C SER A 269 24.57 -27.25 2.77
N ARG A 270 24.61 -28.16 1.78
CA ARG A 270 24.93 -29.59 2.05
C ARG A 270 26.30 -30.10 1.63
N GLU A 271 27.23 -29.24 1.25
CA GLU A 271 28.63 -29.62 1.12
C GLU A 271 29.51 -28.75 2.02
N GLY A 272 29.91 -29.31 3.16
CA GLY A 272 30.94 -28.68 3.99
C GLY A 272 30.89 -28.88 5.49
N ARG A 273 30.42 -30.01 6.03
CA ARG A 273 30.84 -30.45 7.37
C ARG A 273 31.17 -31.92 7.42
N GLY A 274 32.42 -32.20 7.08
CA GLY A 274 33.10 -33.41 7.50
C GLY A 274 33.15 -33.52 9.02
N ARG A 275 32.92 -34.75 9.48
CA ARG A 275 33.50 -35.41 10.66
C ARG A 275 33.62 -34.60 11.96
N ARG A 276 32.75 -34.92 12.93
CA ARG A 276 33.21 -35.30 14.28
C ARG A 276 32.38 -36.43 14.85
N LEU A 277 33.12 -37.40 15.38
CA LEU A 277 32.68 -38.58 16.10
C LEU A 277 32.19 -38.22 17.53
N ARG A 278 31.44 -39.18 18.08
CA ARG A 278 31.33 -39.60 19.51
C ARG A 278 30.28 -38.94 20.43
N GLY A 279 29.49 -39.85 21.02
CA GLY A 279 29.00 -39.85 22.41
C GLY A 279 27.73 -39.04 22.63
N GLY A 280 26.68 -39.47 23.34
CA GLY A 280 26.50 -40.58 24.28
C GLY A 280 25.60 -40.09 25.42
N GLY A 281 24.58 -40.88 25.80
CA GLY A 281 23.71 -40.68 26.99
C GLY A 281 22.77 -39.47 26.93
N GLY A 282 21.60 -39.41 27.57
CA GLY A 282 20.93 -40.25 28.57
C GLY A 282 19.98 -39.36 29.39
N GLY A 283 18.85 -39.92 29.88
CA GLY A 283 17.98 -39.34 30.93
C GLY A 283 17.01 -38.24 30.46
N GLY A 284 15.69 -38.36 30.65
CA GLY A 284 14.96 -38.17 31.92
C GLY A 284 14.62 -36.67 32.07
N GLY A 285 13.44 -36.17 32.43
CA GLY A 285 12.19 -36.65 32.99
C GLY A 285 11.45 -35.40 33.54
N GLY A 286 10.12 -35.49 33.75
CA GLY A 286 9.31 -34.51 34.50
C GLY A 286 9.03 -33.18 33.77
N GLY A 287 7.90 -32.49 33.93
CA GLY A 287 6.80 -32.62 34.88
C GLY A 287 6.27 -31.22 35.22
N GLY A 288 4.94 -31.04 35.24
CA GLY A 288 4.22 -29.89 35.81
C GLY A 288 4.34 -28.57 35.02
N GLY A 289 3.38 -27.66 35.00
CA GLY A 289 2.13 -27.50 35.74
C GLY A 289 1.76 -26.01 35.77
N GLY A 290 0.46 -25.68 35.73
CA GLY A 290 -0.11 -24.36 36.08
C GLY A 290 0.18 -23.22 35.09
N GLY A 291 -0.68 -22.23 34.86
CA GLY A 291 -1.84 -21.73 35.59
C GLY A 291 -1.91 -20.21 35.37
N GLY A 292 -3.12 -19.65 35.28
CA GLY A 292 -3.39 -18.20 35.29
C GLY A 292 -3.33 -17.54 33.90
N GLY A 293 -4.39 -16.99 33.31
CA GLY A 293 -5.57 -16.37 33.93
C GLY A 293 -5.26 -14.93 34.29
N GLY A 294 -5.34 -14.02 33.31
CA GLY A 294 -5.13 -12.59 33.50
C GLY A 294 -5.89 -11.80 32.45
N GLY A 295 -7.17 -11.51 32.75
CA GLY A 295 -7.98 -10.57 31.99
C GLY A 295 -7.51 -9.14 32.24
N GLY A 296 -7.36 -8.38 31.16
CA GLY A 296 -7.09 -6.95 31.19
C GLY A 296 -8.05 -6.25 30.24
N GLU A 297 -9.19 -5.82 30.76
CA GLU A 297 -10.09 -4.89 30.07
C GLU A 297 -9.45 -3.50 30.07
N GLY A 298 -8.81 -3.15 28.96
CA GLY A 298 -8.28 -1.81 28.68
C GLY A 298 -9.15 -1.07 27.69
N GLY A 299 -10.27 -0.51 28.17
CA GLY A 299 -11.15 0.36 27.39
C GLY A 299 -10.50 1.71 27.08
N GLY A 300 -9.83 1.81 25.93
CA GLY A 300 -9.31 3.05 25.37
C GLY A 300 -10.20 3.56 24.24
N GLY A 301 -11.33 4.17 24.59
CA GLY A 301 -12.24 4.84 23.65
C GLY A 301 -11.62 6.09 23.03
N GLY A 302 -10.72 5.90 22.06
CA GLY A 302 -10.26 6.98 21.19
C GLY A 302 -11.41 7.43 20.29
N ARG A 303 -12.01 8.58 20.60
CA ARG A 303 -12.97 9.27 19.73
C ARG A 303 -12.30 9.55 18.38
N ARG A 304 -12.49 8.66 17.40
CA ARG A 304 -12.27 8.95 15.99
C ARG A 304 -13.28 10.04 15.63
N ARG A 305 -12.79 11.21 15.22
CA ARG A 305 -13.62 12.24 14.61
C ARG A 305 -14.06 11.67 13.27
N ASP A 306 -15.32 11.24 13.19
CA ASP A 306 -15.99 11.09 11.91
C ASP A 306 -15.94 12.47 11.24
N GLN A 307 -15.05 12.58 10.25
CA GLN A 307 -14.98 13.74 9.39
C GLN A 307 -16.22 13.64 8.50
N SER A 308 -17.34 14.17 8.99
CA SER A 308 -18.56 14.31 8.22
C SER A 308 -18.20 15.04 6.93
N CYS A 309 -18.36 14.37 5.79
CA CYS A 309 -18.20 14.95 4.47
C CYS A 309 -19.32 15.98 4.28
N ALA A 310 -19.14 17.18 4.82
CA ALA A 310 -20.09 18.26 4.67
C ALA A 310 -20.05 18.74 3.22
N GLU A 311 -21.21 18.61 2.57
CA GLU A 311 -21.52 19.05 1.22
C GLU A 311 -21.18 20.53 1.03
N HIS A 312 -20.32 20.85 0.06
CA HIS A 312 -20.30 22.19 -0.51
C HIS A 312 -21.45 22.26 -1.53
N GLY A 313 -22.59 22.80 -1.08
CA GLY A 313 -23.74 23.07 -1.93
C GLY A 313 -23.38 24.06 -3.05
N GLN A 314 -23.58 23.63 -4.30
CA GLN A 314 -23.69 24.55 -5.44
C GLN A 314 -25.10 25.14 -5.44
N THR A 315 -25.21 26.43 -5.14
CA THR A 315 -26.44 27.21 -5.33
C THR A 315 -26.66 27.43 -6.82
N GLN A 316 -27.70 26.83 -7.41
CA GLN A 316 -28.15 27.19 -8.75
C GLN A 316 -29.04 28.45 -8.66
N HIS A 317 -28.62 29.52 -9.33
CA HIS A 317 -29.46 30.68 -9.59
C HIS A 317 -30.51 30.33 -10.64
N ILE A 318 -31.77 30.32 -10.23
CA ILE A 318 -32.93 30.35 -11.13
C ILE A 318 -33.15 31.82 -11.51
N VAL A 319 -33.11 32.13 -12.81
CA VAL A 319 -33.59 33.41 -13.35
C VAL A 319 -35.04 33.20 -13.81
N PRO A 320 -36.01 34.02 -13.36
CA PRO A 320 -37.37 33.91 -13.86
C PRO A 320 -37.50 34.57 -15.24
N ARG A 321 -38.35 33.97 -16.09
CA ARG A 321 -38.96 34.61 -17.25
C ARG A 321 -40.19 35.41 -16.83
#